data_AF-A0A820IQH3-F1
#
_entry.id   AF-A0A820IQH3-F1
#
_cell.length_a   1.000
_cell.length_b   1.000
_cell.length_c   1.000
_cell.angle_alpha   90.00
_cell.angle_beta   90.00
_cell.angle_gamma   90.00
#
_symmetry.space_group_name_H-M   'P 1'
#
loop_
_entity.id
_entity.type
_entity.pdbx_description
1 polymer ?
#
loop_
_entity_poly.entity_id
_entity_poly.type
_entity_poly.pdbx_seq_one_letter_code
_entity_poly.pdbx_strand_id
1 'polypeptide(L)'
;LANRIPNHPLLDIRQLNDHSSSTWKSLININLSQHSFLRDHKIQDAILFPAVAYLELVTTACHQLLPPKKDDQQQLTLSFEDVNFIKALILNEHELVEVFIQ
;
A
#
# COMPACT_ATOMS: atom_id res chain seq x y z
N LEU A 1 0.09 -24.47 -8.82
CA LEU A 1 0.95 -23.64 -7.96
C LEU A 1 0.36 -22.24 -7.93
N ALA A 2 -0.63 -22.02 -7.06
CA ALA A 2 -1.27 -20.72 -6.91
C ALA A 2 -0.30 -19.81 -6.15
N ASN A 3 0.26 -18.82 -6.84
CA ASN A 3 1.02 -17.73 -6.22
C ASN A 3 0.10 -17.07 -5.18
N ARG A 4 0.29 -17.40 -3.90
CA ARG A 4 -0.32 -16.70 -2.77
C ARG A 4 0.39 -15.35 -2.64
N ILE A 5 0.11 -14.44 -3.56
CA ILE A 5 0.30 -13.02 -3.28
C ILE A 5 -0.70 -12.72 -2.17
N PRO A 6 -0.26 -12.30 -0.97
CA PRO A 6 -1.20 -11.98 0.09
C PRO A 6 -2.11 -10.86 -0.42
N ASN A 7 -3.42 -11.11 -0.39
CA ASN A 7 -4.41 -10.08 -0.68
C ASN A 7 -4.29 -9.02 0.42
N HIS A 8 -3.80 -7.84 0.07
CA HIS A 8 -3.62 -6.74 1.00
C HIS A 8 -4.60 -5.63 0.62
N PRO A 9 -5.43 -5.11 1.56
CA PRO A 9 -6.47 -4.13 1.25
C PRO A 9 -5.97 -2.86 0.56
N LEU A 10 -4.69 -2.53 0.67
CA LEU A 10 -4.09 -1.38 -0.01
C LEU A 10 -3.15 -1.78 -1.15
N LEU A 11 -2.73 -3.03 -1.31
CA LEU A 11 -1.73 -3.42 -2.31
C LEU A 11 -2.30 -4.47 -3.27
N ASP A 12 -2.65 -4.05 -4.49
CA ASP A 12 -3.27 -4.93 -5.49
C ASP A 12 -2.21 -5.64 -6.35
N ILE A 13 -1.87 -5.08 -7.52
CA ILE A 13 -1.15 -5.81 -8.57
C ILE A 13 0.29 -5.33 -8.66
N ARG A 14 1.24 -6.27 -8.56
CA ARG A 14 2.63 -6.06 -8.96
C ARG A 14 2.73 -6.03 -10.48
N GLN A 15 3.23 -4.94 -11.02
CA GLN A 15 3.59 -4.78 -12.42
C GLN A 15 5.10 -4.99 -12.60
N LEU A 16 5.45 -5.89 -13.52
CA LEU A 16 6.83 -6.07 -13.96
C LEU A 16 7.07 -5.09 -15.11
N ASN A 17 8.05 -4.20 -14.92
CA ASN A 17 8.48 -3.27 -15.95
C ASN A 17 9.79 -3.77 -16.57
N ASP A 18 10.07 -3.39 -17.83
CA ASP A 18 11.25 -3.83 -18.60
C ASP A 18 12.60 -3.42 -17.96
N HIS A 19 12.59 -2.60 -16.89
CA HIS A 19 13.76 -1.95 -16.29
C HIS A 19 14.15 -2.46 -14.89
N SER A 20 13.96 -3.75 -14.57
CA SER A 20 14.34 -4.40 -13.29
C SER A 20 13.71 -3.84 -12.00
N SER A 21 13.02 -2.70 -12.06
CA SER A 21 12.24 -2.13 -10.97
C SER A 21 10.87 -2.81 -10.90
N SER A 22 10.42 -3.11 -9.68
CA SER A 22 9.06 -3.61 -9.44
C SER A 22 8.15 -2.44 -9.11
N THR A 23 7.02 -2.33 -9.79
CA THR A 23 6.00 -1.33 -9.48
C THR A 23 4.76 -2.05 -8.95
N TRP A 24 4.02 -1.42 -8.05
CA TRP A 24 2.69 -1.88 -7.68
C TRP A 24 1.71 -0.76 -7.92
N LYS A 25 0.51 -1.15 -8.33
CA LYS A 25 -0.62 -0.24 -8.47
C LYS A 25 -1.78 -0.76 -7.65
N SER A 26 -2.47 0.17 -7.01
CA SER A 26 -3.65 -0.09 -6.21
C SER A 26 -4.74 0.91 -6.51
N LEU A 27 -5.97 0.43 -6.58
CA LEU A 27 -7.15 1.24 -6.88
C LEU A 27 -7.96 1.45 -5.62
N ILE A 28 -7.82 2.62 -5.01
CA ILE A 28 -8.51 2.99 -3.78
C ILE A 28 -9.90 3.52 -4.12
N ASN A 29 -10.92 2.87 -3.55
CA ASN A 29 -12.31 3.28 -3.58
C ASN A 29 -12.90 3.13 -2.18
N ILE A 30 -13.13 4.24 -1.51
CA ILE A 30 -13.58 4.29 -0.11
C ILE A 30 -15.02 3.79 0.12
N ASN A 31 -15.77 3.50 -0.94
CA ASN A 31 -17.09 2.88 -0.83
C ASN A 31 -17.02 1.35 -0.79
N LEU A 32 -15.88 0.76 -1.14
CA LEU A 32 -15.66 -0.68 -1.02
C LEU A 32 -15.41 -1.04 0.45
N SER A 33 -15.97 -2.15 0.90
CA SER A 33 -15.83 -2.62 2.29
C SER A 33 -14.38 -2.78 2.73
N GLN A 34 -13.49 -3.18 1.81
CA GLN A 34 -12.06 -3.34 2.08
C GLN A 34 -11.31 -2.02 2.29
N HIS A 35 -11.87 -0.87 1.89
CA HIS A 35 -11.24 0.46 2.05
C HIS A 35 -12.04 1.38 2.97
N SER A 36 -13.18 0.93 3.51
CA SER A 36 -14.11 1.78 4.26
C SER A 36 -13.47 2.40 5.50
N PHE A 37 -12.48 1.72 6.10
CA PHE A 37 -11.71 2.24 7.23
C PHE A 37 -10.96 3.54 6.92
N LEU A 38 -10.66 3.83 5.65
CA LEU A 38 -10.03 5.10 5.25
C LEU A 38 -10.95 6.31 5.49
N ARG A 39 -12.28 6.10 5.54
CA ARG A 39 -13.27 7.15 5.77
C ARG A 39 -13.15 7.78 7.16
N ASP A 40 -12.53 7.08 8.12
CA ASP A 40 -12.41 7.54 9.50
C ASP A 40 -11.27 8.54 9.68
N HIS A 41 -10.32 8.62 8.74
CA HIS A 41 -9.24 9.60 8.79
C HIS A 41 -9.67 10.90 8.10
N LYS A 42 -10.12 11.87 8.90
CA LYS A 42 -10.62 13.16 8.42
C LYS A 42 -9.92 14.36 9.04
N ILE A 43 -9.65 15.38 8.22
CA ILE A 43 -9.17 16.69 8.63
C ILE A 43 -10.09 17.73 7.97
N GLN A 44 -10.74 18.58 8.77
CA GLN A 44 -11.68 19.60 8.26
C GLN A 44 -12.74 19.00 7.31
N ASP A 45 -13.36 17.88 7.73
CA ASP A 45 -14.35 17.10 6.99
C ASP A 45 -13.87 16.42 5.69
N ALA A 46 -12.65 16.71 5.22
CA ALA A 46 -12.05 16.00 4.10
C ALA A 46 -11.47 14.66 4.54
N ILE A 47 -11.82 13.59 3.82
CA ILE A 47 -11.23 12.26 4.01
C ILE A 47 -9.84 12.28 3.39
N LEU A 48 -8.81 11.99 4.18
CA LEU A 48 -7.42 11.97 3.71
C LEU A 48 -6.87 10.54 3.75
N PHE A 49 -6.08 10.20 2.73
CA PHE A 49 -5.28 8.98 2.77
C PHE A 49 -4.23 9.10 3.88
N PRO A 50 -4.21 8.19 4.87
CA PRO A 50 -3.29 8.29 6.00
C PRO A 50 -1.82 8.24 5.57
N ALA A 51 -0.96 9.00 6.24
CA ALA A 51 0.49 8.88 6.09
C ALA A 51 0.98 7.41 6.29
N VAL A 52 0.45 6.75 7.32
CA VAL A 52 0.78 5.34 7.62
C VAL A 52 0.36 4.36 6.51
N ALA A 53 -0.65 4.70 5.71
CA ALA A 53 -1.09 3.83 4.62
C ALA A 53 -0.03 3.74 3.50
N TYR A 54 0.77 4.79 3.28
CA TYR A 54 1.93 4.72 2.39
C TYR A 54 3.02 3.78 2.93
N LEU A 55 3.27 3.81 4.24
CA LEU A 55 4.26 2.94 4.88
C LEU A 55 3.85 1.47 4.81
N GLU A 56 2.55 1.20 4.94
CA GLU A 56 1.98 -0.14 4.79
C GLU A 56 2.16 -0.68 3.36
N LEU A 57 1.94 0.16 2.34
CA LEU A 57 2.19 -0.22 0.94
C LEU A 57 3.64 -0.68 0.73
N VAL A 58 4.59 0.12 1.22
CA VAL A 58 6.03 -0.20 1.13
C VAL A 58 6.34 -1.48 1.89
N THR A 59 5.82 -1.62 3.11
CA THR A 59 6.02 -2.82 3.96
C THR A 59 5.54 -4.08 3.27
N THR A 60 4.31 -4.06 2.76
CA THR A 60 3.73 -5.20 2.04
C THR A 60 4.50 -5.50 0.76
N ALA A 61 4.96 -4.49 0.02
CA ALA A 61 5.78 -4.71 -1.18
C ALA A 61 7.14 -5.34 -0.85
N CYS A 62 7.80 -4.89 0.23
CA CYS A 62 9.03 -5.51 0.74
C CYS A 62 8.80 -6.99 1.09
N HIS A 63 7.68 -7.30 1.75
CA HIS A 63 7.29 -8.69 2.04
C HIS A 63 7.07 -9.54 0.78
N GLN A 64 6.58 -8.95 -0.33
CA GLN A 64 6.40 -9.66 -1.59
C GLN A 64 7.71 -9.85 -2.38
N LEU A 65 8.68 -8.95 -2.23
CA LEU A 65 9.98 -9.04 -2.91
C LEU A 65 10.98 -9.95 -2.22
N LEU A 66 10.96 -9.95 -0.89
CA LEU A 66 11.96 -10.67 -0.11
C LEU A 66 11.53 -12.13 0.06
N PRO A 67 12.45 -13.09 -0.15
CA PRO A 67 12.11 -14.50 0.02
C PRO A 67 11.72 -14.78 1.47
N PRO A 68 10.72 -15.64 1.72
CA PRO A 68 10.45 -16.11 3.08
C PRO A 68 11.73 -16.77 3.62
N LYS A 69 12.19 -16.33 4.78
CA LYS A 69 13.37 -16.94 5.41
C LYS A 69 13.02 -18.38 5.82
N LYS A 70 13.97 -19.29 5.64
CA LYS A 70 13.81 -20.74 5.91
C LYS A 70 13.65 -21.08 7.39
N ASP A 71 13.95 -20.14 8.28
CA ASP A 71 13.69 -20.24 9.72
C ASP A 71 12.49 -19.37 10.07
N ASP A 72 11.43 -19.99 10.59
CA ASP A 72 10.15 -19.41 11.02
C ASP A 72 10.25 -18.28 12.08
N GLN A 73 11.46 -17.87 12.48
CA GLN A 73 11.70 -16.99 13.63
C GLN A 73 12.34 -15.64 13.28
N GLN A 74 12.72 -15.37 12.04
CA GLN A 74 13.24 -14.05 11.66
C GLN A 74 12.17 -13.21 10.97
N GLN A 75 11.42 -12.46 11.77
CA GLN A 75 10.53 -11.41 11.30
C GLN A 75 11.33 -10.39 10.49
N LEU A 76 10.86 -10.03 9.29
CA LEU A 76 11.43 -8.93 8.52
C LEU A 76 11.29 -7.66 9.35
N THR A 77 12.42 -7.05 9.73
CA THR A 77 12.44 -5.75 10.38
C THR A 77 12.64 -4.68 9.31
N LEU A 78 11.68 -3.78 9.19
CA LEU A 78 11.78 -2.59 8.33
C LEU A 78 11.89 -1.37 9.23
N SER A 79 12.89 -0.52 8.97
CA SER A 79 12.96 0.83 9.50
C SER A 79 12.73 1.83 8.38
N PHE A 80 12.05 2.91 8.71
CA PHE A 80 11.83 4.03 7.81
C PHE A 80 12.58 5.24 8.35
N GLU A 81 13.49 5.78 7.55
CA GLU A 81 14.33 6.93 7.89
C GLU A 81 14.12 8.01 6.82
N ASP A 82 14.16 9.28 7.23
CA ASP A 82 14.01 10.43 6.33
C ASP A 82 12.75 10.41 5.44
N VAL A 83 11.64 9.90 5.97
CA VAL A 83 10.36 9.86 5.26
C VAL A 83 9.74 11.25 5.16
N ASN A 84 9.46 11.67 3.93
CA ASN A 84 8.81 12.94 3.63
C ASN A 84 7.44 12.70 2.98
N PHE A 85 6.38 13.16 3.63
CA PHE A 85 5.03 13.20 3.06
C PHE A 85 4.82 14.57 2.40
N ILE A 86 4.84 14.60 1.06
CA ILE A 86 4.90 15.85 0.29
C ILE A 86 3.54 16.55 0.21
N LYS A 87 2.46 15.78 0.05
CA LYS A 87 1.12 16.32 -0.16
C LYS A 87 0.06 15.38 0.44
N ALA A 88 -0.95 15.96 1.07
CA ALA A 88 -2.14 15.22 1.46
C ALA A 88 -2.90 14.73 0.22
N LEU A 89 -3.23 13.44 0.20
CA LEU A 89 -4.10 12.85 -0.80
C LEU A 89 -5.53 12.83 -0.27
N ILE A 90 -6.40 13.63 -0.88
CA ILE A 90 -7.84 13.69 -0.55
C ILE A 90 -8.52 12.52 -1.27
N LEU A 91 -9.38 11.80 -0.54
CA LEU A 91 -10.20 10.71 -1.07
C LEU A 91 -11.64 11.19 -1.18
N ASN A 92 -12.24 11.06 -2.36
CA ASN A 92 -13.62 11.43 -2.61
C ASN A 92 -14.50 10.18 -2.79
N GLU A 93 -15.76 10.27 -2.38
CA GLU A 93 -16.70 9.15 -2.49
C GLU A 93 -17.08 8.83 -3.95
N HIS A 94 -16.87 9.76 -4.86
CA HIS A 94 -17.26 9.60 -6.27
C HIS A 94 -16.07 9.34 -7.20
N GLU A 95 -14.88 9.17 -6.64
CA GLU A 95 -13.66 9.02 -7.40
C GLU A 95 -12.90 7.76 -6.98
N LEU A 96 -12.20 7.21 -7.95
CA LEU A 96 -11.34 6.07 -7.76
C LEU A 96 -9.91 6.57 -7.92
N VAL A 97 -9.09 6.34 -6.90
CA VAL A 97 -7.75 6.92 -6.80
C VAL A 97 -6.72 5.83 -7.05
N GLU A 98 -5.90 6.00 -8.08
CA GLU A 98 -4.74 5.14 -8.30
C GLU A 98 -3.59 5.59 -7.38
N VAL A 99 -3.10 4.65 -6.57
CA VAL A 99 -1.86 4.81 -5.80
C VAL A 99 -0.85 3.82 -6.36
N PHE A 100 0.38 4.28 -6.61
CA PHE A 100 1.45 3.43 -7.09
C PHE A 100 2.71 3.61 -6.24
N ILE A 101 3.48 2.52 -6.14
CA ILE A 101 4.79 2.48 -5.50
C ILE A 101 5.79 1.84 -6.47
N GLN A 102 7.05 2.29 -6.43
CA GLN A 102 8.12 1.87 -7.34
C GLN A 102 9.41 1.61 -6.56
#